data_AF-A0A7X7VTL8-F1
#
_entry.id   AF-A0A7X7VTL8-F1
#
_cell.length_a   1.000
_cell.length_b   1.000
_cell.length_c   1.000
_cell.angle_alpha   90.00
_cell.angle_beta   90.00
_cell.angle_gamma   90.00
#
_symmetry.space_group_name_H-M   'P 1'
#
loop_
_entity.id
_entity.type
_entity.pdbx_description
1 polymer ?
#
loop_
_entity_poly.entity_id
_entity_poly.type
_entity_poly.pdbx_seq_one_letter_code
_entity_poly.pdbx_strand_id
1 'polypeptide(L)'
;MKPKTLEFSLLFILLAMLTCGRLFAQQGTTNRGDIEFSFANPDLVEWEGESYFSLDVMASSAESDQRLGTGIVLLNYNPEAFGFNVRTNNNVIVTQGNLVYREPFPFYYFIINDNTSTRLAITFEYLYSAGNGGLLSTTPQQLFNVKFKVLDTGHRAGIGFQQNMMSNQQYWDDNATLFDPVVAQDVENSLIPILPQHIALTIIGNVLFVSWDQVSGCTYSVYSAVDPLANDWQLEASGLTESAWSQAVEEDKKFFRVTATGTQ
;
A
#
# COMPACT_ATOMS: atom_id res chain seq x y z
N MET A 1 -40.30 -74.11 -17.27
CA MET A 1 -40.64 -72.76 -16.77
C MET A 1 -39.50 -72.28 -15.88
N LYS A 2 -38.72 -71.29 -16.32
CA LYS A 2 -37.71 -70.58 -15.50
C LYS A 2 -38.20 -69.14 -15.32
N PRO A 3 -38.16 -68.56 -14.12
CA PRO A 3 -38.77 -67.26 -13.87
C PRO A 3 -37.85 -66.13 -14.35
N LYS A 4 -38.41 -65.23 -15.18
CA LYS A 4 -37.84 -63.94 -15.58
C LYS A 4 -38.13 -62.89 -14.50
N THR A 5 -37.48 -62.98 -13.35
CA THR A 5 -37.71 -62.04 -12.22
C THR A 5 -36.42 -61.52 -11.59
N LEU A 6 -35.27 -61.57 -12.29
CA LEU A 6 -34.01 -61.06 -11.75
C LEU A 6 -33.45 -59.82 -12.48
N GLU A 7 -34.01 -59.39 -13.61
CA GLU A 7 -33.50 -58.21 -14.32
C GLU A 7 -34.20 -56.89 -13.98
N PHE A 8 -35.43 -56.94 -13.44
CA PHE A 8 -36.14 -55.73 -13.02
C PHE A 8 -35.69 -55.19 -11.66
N SER A 9 -35.00 -56.00 -10.85
CA SER A 9 -34.53 -55.57 -9.52
C SER A 9 -33.16 -54.90 -9.55
N LEU A 10 -32.33 -55.14 -10.58
CA LEU A 10 -31.03 -54.48 -10.71
C LEU A 10 -31.17 -53.05 -11.27
N LEU A 11 -32.19 -52.79 -12.10
CA LEU A 11 -32.41 -51.48 -12.72
C LEU A 11 -32.91 -50.42 -11.72
N PHE A 12 -33.65 -50.82 -10.68
CA PHE A 12 -34.08 -49.91 -9.61
C PHE A 12 -32.98 -49.59 -8.58
N ILE A 13 -32.03 -50.51 -8.36
CA ILE A 13 -30.89 -50.27 -7.48
C ILE A 13 -29.86 -49.36 -8.16
N LEU A 14 -29.69 -49.46 -9.48
CA LEU A 14 -28.82 -48.55 -10.23
C LEU A 14 -29.42 -47.13 -10.36
N LEU A 15 -30.75 -46.99 -10.40
CA LEU A 15 -31.44 -45.69 -10.45
C LEU A 15 -31.52 -45.00 -9.07
N ALA A 16 -31.45 -45.75 -7.97
CA ALA A 16 -31.36 -45.21 -6.61
C ALA A 16 -29.94 -44.76 -6.22
N MET A 17 -28.89 -45.30 -6.86
CA MET A 17 -27.52 -44.83 -6.67
C MET A 17 -27.13 -43.63 -7.54
N LEU A 18 -27.98 -43.24 -8.50
CA LEU A 18 -27.80 -42.04 -9.33
C LEU A 18 -28.55 -40.79 -8.81
N THR A 19 -29.28 -40.90 -7.70
CA THR A 19 -29.93 -39.75 -7.04
C THR A 19 -29.34 -39.38 -5.68
N CYS A 20 -28.37 -40.15 -5.17
CA CYS A 20 -27.64 -39.83 -3.93
C CYS A 20 -26.34 -39.04 -4.14
N GLY A 21 -26.04 -38.65 -5.38
CA GLY A 21 -24.73 -38.11 -5.74
C GLY A 21 -24.78 -36.76 -6.42
N ARG A 22 -25.53 -35.77 -5.89
CA ARG A 22 -25.26 -34.31 -6.05
C ARG A 22 -26.03 -33.50 -4.99
N LEU A 23 -25.72 -33.74 -3.72
CA LEU A 23 -25.65 -32.61 -2.78
C LEU A 23 -24.16 -32.30 -2.66
N PHE A 24 -23.61 -31.65 -3.68
CA PHE A 24 -22.54 -30.71 -3.36
C PHE A 24 -23.23 -29.72 -2.43
N ALA A 25 -22.88 -29.77 -1.15
CA ALA A 25 -22.93 -28.57 -0.37
C ALA A 25 -22.11 -27.56 -1.21
N GLN A 26 -22.79 -26.67 -1.92
CA GLN A 26 -22.41 -25.28 -1.78
C GLN A 26 -22.51 -25.06 -0.27
N GLN A 27 -21.39 -25.30 0.44
CA GLN A 27 -21.10 -24.43 1.56
C GLN A 27 -21.21 -23.06 0.95
N GLY A 28 -22.38 -22.43 1.09
CA GLY A 28 -22.45 -21.00 0.93
C GLY A 28 -21.33 -20.51 1.83
N THR A 29 -20.29 -19.94 1.23
CA THR A 29 -19.39 -19.07 1.95
C THR A 29 -20.33 -18.10 2.61
N THR A 30 -20.58 -18.29 3.90
CA THR A 30 -21.25 -17.27 4.69
C THR A 30 -20.29 -16.11 4.54
N ASN A 31 -20.69 -15.11 3.75
CA ASN A 31 -19.93 -13.87 3.69
C ASN A 31 -19.88 -13.38 5.14
N ARG A 32 -18.68 -13.36 5.73
CA ARG A 32 -18.45 -12.98 7.12
C ARG A 32 -17.97 -11.52 7.18
N GLY A 33 -18.37 -10.73 6.19
CA GLY A 33 -17.82 -9.42 5.94
C GLY A 33 -16.53 -9.47 5.16
N ASP A 34 -16.45 -8.64 4.13
CA ASP A 34 -15.20 -8.39 3.43
C ASP A 34 -14.34 -7.38 4.20
N ILE A 35 -13.02 -7.50 4.00
CA ILE A 35 -12.08 -6.43 4.29
C ILE A 35 -11.18 -6.23 3.07
N GLU A 36 -11.07 -4.99 2.65
CA GLU A 36 -10.22 -4.57 1.54
C GLU A 36 -9.07 -3.71 2.06
N PHE A 37 -7.86 -4.02 1.60
CA PHE A 37 -6.65 -3.24 1.84
C PHE A 37 -6.17 -2.59 0.55
N SER A 38 -5.78 -1.32 0.65
CA SER A 38 -5.22 -0.54 -0.45
C SER A 38 -4.11 0.38 0.04
N PHE A 39 -3.36 0.97 -0.90
CA PHE A 39 -2.36 1.98 -0.62
C PHE A 39 -2.90 3.37 -0.97
N ALA A 40 -2.43 4.38 -0.23
CA ALA A 40 -2.71 5.77 -0.53
C ALA A 40 -1.50 6.66 -0.21
N ASN A 41 -1.47 7.84 -0.81
CA ASN A 41 -0.51 8.91 -0.51
C ASN A 41 0.97 8.47 -0.52
N PRO A 42 1.46 7.77 -1.58
CA PRO A 42 2.88 7.50 -1.71
C PRO A 42 3.65 8.82 -1.87
N ASP A 43 4.70 9.01 -1.06
CA ASP A 43 5.51 10.22 -1.09
C ASP A 43 6.96 9.94 -0.65
N LEU A 44 7.89 10.75 -1.16
CA LEU A 44 9.26 10.78 -0.67
C LEU A 44 9.39 11.87 0.39
N VAL A 45 9.67 11.46 1.62
CA VAL A 45 9.75 12.36 2.77
C VAL A 45 11.13 12.32 3.40
N GLU A 46 11.60 13.48 3.86
CA GLU A 46 12.77 13.58 4.72
C GLU A 46 12.34 13.44 6.18
N TRP A 47 13.03 12.59 6.93
CA TRP A 47 12.84 12.43 8.37
C TRP A 47 14.18 12.25 9.06
N GLU A 48 14.48 13.12 10.01
CA GLU A 48 15.75 13.11 10.77
C GLU A 48 17.02 13.12 9.87
N GLY A 49 16.93 13.76 8.70
CA GLY A 49 18.04 13.88 7.74
C GLY A 49 18.24 12.66 6.84
N GLU A 50 17.26 11.76 6.80
CA GLU A 50 17.26 10.56 5.98
C GLU A 50 16.01 10.55 5.09
N SER A 51 16.16 10.06 3.85
CA SER A 51 15.05 9.94 2.91
C SER A 51 14.26 8.65 3.13
N TYR A 52 12.93 8.76 3.10
CA TYR A 52 12.00 7.64 3.21
C TYR A 52 10.97 7.66 2.10
N PHE A 53 10.61 6.49 1.59
CA PHE A 53 9.40 6.29 0.81
C PHE A 53 8.26 5.95 1.78
N SER A 54 7.32 6.87 1.90
CA SER A 54 6.18 6.83 2.82
C SER A 54 4.91 6.51 2.06
N LEU A 55 4.05 5.65 2.61
CA LEU A 55 2.70 5.44 2.10
C LEU A 55 1.75 5.03 3.21
N ASP A 56 0.47 5.25 2.98
CA ASP A 56 -0.60 4.81 3.87
C ASP A 56 -1.12 3.44 3.45
N VAL A 57 -1.27 2.55 4.42
CA VAL A 57 -2.07 1.34 4.28
C VAL A 57 -3.47 1.65 4.77
N MET A 58 -4.43 1.48 3.88
CA MET A 58 -5.84 1.77 4.11
C MET A 58 -6.61 0.46 4.32
N ALA A 59 -7.72 0.53 5.05
CA ALA A 59 -8.68 -0.56 5.16
C ALA A 59 -10.12 -0.06 5.01
N SER A 60 -10.97 -0.85 4.36
CA SER A 60 -12.41 -0.62 4.20
C SER A 60 -13.18 -1.94 4.18
N SER A 61 -14.50 -1.85 4.27
CA SER A 61 -15.42 -2.97 4.05
C SER A 61 -16.62 -2.48 3.25
N ALA A 62 -17.14 -3.30 2.33
CA ALA A 62 -18.39 -3.01 1.64
C ALA A 62 -19.60 -3.07 2.59
N GLU A 63 -19.47 -3.79 3.71
CA GLU A 63 -20.48 -3.92 4.74
C GLU A 63 -20.30 -2.87 5.84
N SER A 64 -21.37 -2.15 6.18
CA SER A 64 -21.37 -1.27 7.34
C SER A 64 -21.44 -2.06 8.66
N ASP A 65 -20.97 -1.47 9.75
CA ASP A 65 -21.04 -2.01 11.12
C ASP A 65 -20.02 -3.10 11.50
N GLN A 66 -18.99 -3.32 10.66
CA GLN A 66 -17.91 -4.25 10.99
C GLN A 66 -16.79 -3.56 11.73
N ARG A 67 -16.39 -4.13 12.87
CA ARG A 67 -15.30 -3.61 13.69
C ARG A 67 -14.07 -4.47 13.53
N LEU A 68 -12.97 -3.81 13.22
CA LEU A 68 -11.67 -4.45 13.03
C LEU A 68 -11.18 -5.03 14.37
N GLY A 69 -10.82 -6.30 14.38
CA GLY A 69 -10.12 -6.94 15.50
C GLY A 69 -8.65 -7.09 15.21
N THR A 70 -8.08 -8.21 15.67
CA THR A 70 -6.68 -8.55 15.39
C THR A 70 -6.50 -8.87 13.92
N GLY A 71 -5.37 -8.45 13.35
CA GLY A 71 -5.00 -8.87 12.01
C GLY A 71 -3.54 -8.66 11.67
N ILE A 72 -3.19 -8.99 10.43
CA ILE A 72 -1.81 -8.89 9.93
C ILE A 72 -1.79 -8.37 8.50
N VAL A 73 -0.92 -7.39 8.26
CA VAL A 73 -0.54 -6.95 6.91
C VAL A 73 0.85 -7.48 6.59
N LEU A 74 0.97 -8.08 5.40
CA LEU A 74 2.22 -8.61 4.88
C LEU A 74 2.61 -7.83 3.62
N LEU A 75 3.69 -7.05 3.71
CA LEU A 75 4.16 -6.18 2.63
C LEU A 75 5.44 -6.74 2.03
N ASN A 76 5.37 -7.20 0.78
CA ASN A 76 6.57 -7.39 -0.04
C ASN A 76 7.15 -6.02 -0.39
N TYR A 77 8.46 -5.94 -0.63
CA TYR A 77 9.14 -4.71 -1.03
C TYR A 77 10.37 -5.02 -1.89
N ASN A 78 10.87 -4.03 -2.64
CA ASN A 78 12.10 -4.17 -3.42
C ASN A 78 13.36 -3.96 -2.53
N PRO A 79 14.20 -4.99 -2.31
CA PRO A 79 15.42 -4.83 -1.51
C PRO A 79 16.50 -3.99 -2.20
N GLU A 80 16.44 -3.76 -3.52
CA GLU A 80 17.36 -2.83 -4.20
C GLU A 80 17.11 -1.39 -3.73
N ALA A 81 15.85 -1.02 -3.49
CA ALA A 81 15.46 0.29 -2.97
C ALA A 81 15.67 0.42 -1.46
N PHE A 82 15.28 -0.60 -0.68
CA PHE A 82 15.09 -0.48 0.77
C PHE A 82 16.03 -1.37 1.62
N GLY A 83 16.83 -2.22 0.97
CA GLY A 83 17.67 -3.23 1.61
C GLY A 83 16.88 -4.46 2.09
N PHE A 84 17.60 -5.47 2.60
CA PHE A 84 17.00 -6.67 3.18
C PHE A 84 16.68 -6.48 4.66
N ASN A 85 15.70 -7.24 5.19
CA ASN A 85 15.33 -7.27 6.61
C ASN A 85 15.13 -5.87 7.21
N VAL A 86 14.24 -5.08 6.60
CA VAL A 86 14.04 -3.66 6.92
C VAL A 86 13.73 -3.41 8.39
N ARG A 87 13.08 -4.34 9.10
CA ARG A 87 12.82 -4.16 10.54
C ARG A 87 14.09 -4.36 11.36
N THR A 88 14.82 -5.44 11.12
CA THR A 88 16.07 -5.78 11.83
C THR A 88 17.13 -4.70 11.61
N ASN A 89 17.18 -4.14 10.41
CA ASN A 89 18.15 -3.11 10.03
C ASN A 89 17.71 -1.67 10.33
N ASN A 90 16.57 -1.47 11.01
CA ASN A 90 16.00 -0.16 11.32
C ASN A 90 15.73 0.73 10.07
N ASN A 91 15.41 0.11 8.94
CA ASN A 91 15.05 0.78 7.69
C ASN A 91 13.53 0.93 7.52
N VAL A 92 12.74 0.74 8.58
CA VAL A 92 11.30 0.93 8.52
C VAL A 92 10.75 1.59 9.78
N ILE A 93 9.78 2.49 9.59
CA ILE A 93 8.99 3.10 10.65
C ILE A 93 7.52 2.85 10.33
N VAL A 94 6.73 2.48 11.35
CA VAL A 94 5.28 2.29 11.21
C VAL A 94 4.60 3.13 12.28
N THR A 95 3.58 3.88 11.90
CA THR A 95 2.79 4.71 12.82
C THR A 95 1.31 4.44 12.63
N GLN A 96 0.55 4.45 13.73
CA GLN A 96 -0.88 4.14 13.71
C GLN A 96 -1.67 5.18 12.90
N GLY A 97 -2.62 4.70 12.11
CA GLY A 97 -3.61 5.54 11.44
C GLY A 97 -4.87 5.70 12.27
N ASN A 98 -5.74 6.63 11.86
CA ASN A 98 -6.95 6.99 12.59
C ASN A 98 -7.91 5.82 12.87
N LEU A 99 -7.91 4.77 12.03
CA LEU A 99 -8.77 3.61 12.22
C LEU A 99 -8.52 2.91 13.57
N VAL A 100 -7.25 2.82 13.96
CA VAL A 100 -6.77 2.06 15.13
C VAL A 100 -6.18 2.94 16.24
N TYR A 101 -5.91 4.22 15.96
CA TYR A 101 -5.41 5.16 16.96
C TYR A 101 -6.49 5.50 18.00
N ARG A 102 -6.16 5.38 19.29
CA ARG A 102 -7.06 5.70 20.41
C ARG A 102 -6.28 6.34 21.55
N GLU A 103 -6.84 7.40 22.10
CA GLU A 103 -6.29 8.14 23.26
C GLU A 103 -7.34 8.20 24.38
N PRO A 104 -6.93 8.15 25.66
CA PRO A 104 -5.55 8.01 26.14
C PRO A 104 -5.06 6.56 26.23
N PHE A 105 -5.89 5.58 25.85
CA PHE A 105 -5.56 4.15 25.94
C PHE A 105 -5.59 3.49 24.56
N PRO A 106 -4.47 2.89 24.10
CA PRO A 106 -4.43 2.23 22.81
C PRO A 106 -5.26 0.94 22.86
N PHE A 107 -6.17 0.77 21.90
CA PHE A 107 -6.91 -0.50 21.73
C PHE A 107 -6.16 -1.50 20.86
N TYR A 108 -5.14 -1.03 20.13
CA TYR A 108 -4.33 -1.84 19.24
C TYR A 108 -2.85 -1.72 19.61
N TYR A 109 -2.17 -2.85 19.63
CA TYR A 109 -0.73 -2.94 19.74
C TYR A 109 -0.10 -3.43 18.44
N PHE A 110 1.00 -2.80 18.02
CA PHE A 110 1.64 -3.11 16.75
C PHE A 110 2.88 -3.97 16.98
N ILE A 111 2.92 -5.13 16.33
CA ILE A 111 4.06 -6.03 16.32
C ILE A 111 4.64 -6.03 14.90
N ILE A 112 5.87 -5.55 14.76
CA ILE A 112 6.53 -5.36 13.46
C ILE A 112 7.73 -6.29 13.39
N ASN A 113 7.75 -7.19 12.41
CA ASN A 113 8.81 -8.18 12.22
C ASN A 113 9.15 -8.38 10.75
N ASP A 114 10.38 -8.80 10.46
CA ASP A 114 10.73 -9.34 9.15
C ASP A 114 10.11 -10.75 9.02
N ASN A 115 9.18 -10.94 8.09
CA ASN A 115 8.58 -12.25 7.82
C ASN A 115 9.48 -13.10 6.90
N THR A 116 10.13 -12.43 5.96
CA THR A 116 11.26 -12.93 5.17
C THR A 116 12.26 -11.79 4.99
N SER A 117 13.38 -12.04 4.31
CA SER A 117 14.35 -10.98 4.00
C SER A 117 13.82 -9.87 3.09
N THR A 118 12.66 -10.05 2.45
CA THR A 118 12.04 -9.09 1.51
C THR A 118 10.54 -8.89 1.77
N ARG A 119 10.06 -9.28 2.96
CA ARG A 119 8.66 -9.13 3.35
C ARG A 119 8.54 -8.73 4.80
N LEU A 120 7.86 -7.62 5.04
CA LEU A 120 7.56 -7.11 6.36
C LEU A 120 6.20 -7.63 6.85
N ALA A 121 6.13 -8.06 8.10
CA ALA A 121 4.89 -8.34 8.80
C ALA A 121 4.57 -7.23 9.80
N ILE A 122 3.35 -6.71 9.73
CA ILE A 122 2.79 -5.75 10.68
C ILE A 122 1.51 -6.36 11.23
N THR A 123 1.56 -6.89 12.45
CA THR A 123 0.39 -7.37 13.18
C THR A 123 -0.19 -6.21 13.98
N PHE A 124 -1.49 -5.96 13.84
CA PHE A 124 -2.25 -5.07 14.71
C PHE A 124 -3.08 -5.95 15.65
N GLU A 125 -2.60 -6.10 16.88
CA GLU A 125 -3.22 -6.91 17.92
C GLU A 125 -4.30 -6.11 18.64
N TYR A 126 -5.55 -6.60 18.61
CA TYR A 126 -6.66 -5.94 19.29
C TYR A 126 -6.76 -6.41 20.75
N LEU A 127 -6.68 -5.45 21.68
CA LEU A 127 -6.49 -5.70 23.12
C LEU A 127 -7.75 -5.45 23.97
N TYR A 128 -8.88 -5.13 23.37
CA TYR A 128 -10.06 -4.67 24.10
C TYR A 128 -11.28 -5.58 23.88
N SER A 129 -12.39 -5.30 24.58
CA SER A 129 -13.62 -6.08 24.44
C SER A 129 -14.32 -5.77 23.12
N ALA A 130 -15.00 -6.76 22.54
CA ALA A 130 -15.87 -6.59 21.37
C ALA A 130 -16.81 -5.37 21.50
N GLY A 131 -17.08 -4.72 20.37
CA GLY A 131 -17.84 -3.48 20.28
C GLY A 131 -17.01 -2.18 20.32
N ASN A 132 -15.67 -2.26 20.45
CA ASN A 132 -14.79 -1.09 20.55
C ASN A 132 -13.73 -1.01 19.44
N GLY A 133 -13.64 -2.04 18.59
CA GLY A 133 -12.73 -2.03 17.45
C GLY A 133 -13.02 -0.88 16.48
N GLY A 134 -12.02 -0.53 15.68
CA GLY A 134 -12.14 0.44 14.58
C GLY A 134 -13.29 0.07 13.67
N LEU A 135 -14.29 0.96 13.60
CA LEU A 135 -15.43 0.77 12.73
C LEU A 135 -14.98 0.99 11.28
N LEU A 136 -15.05 -0.08 10.49
CA LEU A 136 -14.82 -0.03 9.05
C LEU A 136 -16.01 0.65 8.37
N SER A 137 -15.70 1.35 7.28
CA SER A 137 -16.69 1.94 6.39
C SER A 137 -16.38 1.59 4.95
N THR A 138 -17.30 1.94 4.05
CA THR A 138 -17.12 1.80 2.61
C THR A 138 -16.09 2.77 2.03
N THR A 139 -15.64 3.76 2.81
CA THR A 139 -14.54 4.65 2.42
C THR A 139 -13.24 4.14 3.06
N PRO A 140 -12.16 3.95 2.29
CA PRO A 140 -10.86 3.55 2.84
C PRO A 140 -10.40 4.48 3.96
N GLN A 141 -10.07 3.89 5.12
CA GLN A 141 -9.58 4.59 6.30
C GLN A 141 -8.14 4.17 6.59
N GLN A 142 -7.30 5.12 7.00
CA GLN A 142 -5.90 4.85 7.29
C GLN A 142 -5.77 3.88 8.48
N LEU A 143 -5.25 2.69 8.20
CA LEU A 143 -4.90 1.70 9.21
C LEU A 143 -3.55 2.05 9.83
N PHE A 144 -2.54 2.31 9.01
CA PHE A 144 -1.25 2.83 9.43
C PHE A 144 -0.50 3.50 8.29
N ASN A 145 0.46 4.34 8.64
CA ASN A 145 1.49 4.82 7.71
C ASN A 145 2.76 3.96 7.87
N VAL A 146 3.40 3.62 6.75
CA VAL A 146 4.68 2.93 6.72
C VAL A 146 5.70 3.76 5.95
N LYS A 147 6.89 3.92 6.50
CA LYS A 147 8.03 4.58 5.88
C LYS A 147 9.17 3.60 5.71
N PHE A 148 9.56 3.32 4.47
CA PHE A 148 10.77 2.54 4.15
C PHE A 148 11.93 3.49 3.89
N LYS A 149 13.05 3.31 4.60
CA LYS A 149 14.27 4.11 4.37
C LYS A 149 14.78 3.82 2.96
N VAL A 150 14.99 4.86 2.17
CA VAL A 150 15.56 4.74 0.82
C VAL A 150 17.06 4.57 0.95
N LEU A 151 17.57 3.41 0.54
CA LEU A 151 19.00 3.13 0.52
C LEU A 151 19.63 3.37 -0.86
N ASP A 152 18.82 3.17 -1.91
CA ASP A 152 19.25 3.43 -3.28
C ASP A 152 18.08 3.95 -4.14
N THR A 153 18.42 4.81 -5.09
CA THR A 153 17.48 5.47 -6.00
C THR A 153 17.60 4.88 -7.41
N GLY A 154 16.61 5.15 -8.27
CA GLY A 154 16.54 4.56 -9.61
C GLY A 154 15.88 3.18 -9.67
N HIS A 155 15.39 2.68 -8.52
CA HIS A 155 14.68 1.42 -8.41
C HIS A 155 13.20 1.63 -8.14
N ARG A 156 12.36 0.68 -8.53
CA ARG A 156 10.93 0.72 -8.21
C ARG A 156 10.68 0.29 -6.77
N ALA A 157 9.69 0.88 -6.12
CA ALA A 157 9.33 0.55 -4.73
C ALA A 157 8.95 -0.95 -4.58
N GLY A 158 8.19 -1.49 -5.53
CA GLY A 158 7.81 -2.91 -5.53
C GLY A 158 7.04 -3.32 -4.28
N ILE A 159 6.24 -2.43 -3.71
CA ILE A 159 5.47 -2.67 -2.49
C ILE A 159 4.13 -3.31 -2.87
N GLY A 160 3.83 -4.46 -2.29
CA GLY A 160 2.59 -5.19 -2.59
C GLY A 160 2.19 -6.12 -1.47
N PHE A 161 0.89 -6.35 -1.34
CA PHE A 161 0.36 -7.25 -0.31
C PHE A 161 0.61 -8.73 -0.66
N GLN A 162 0.89 -9.54 0.36
CA GLN A 162 0.91 -11.00 0.24
C GLN A 162 -0.48 -11.60 0.54
N GLN A 163 -1.47 -11.32 -0.31
CA GLN A 163 -2.89 -11.62 -0.06
C GLN A 163 -3.14 -13.07 0.39
N ASN A 164 -2.56 -14.06 -0.30
CA ASN A 164 -2.80 -15.48 0.00
C ASN A 164 -2.40 -15.88 1.44
N MET A 165 -1.45 -15.17 2.05
CA MET A 165 -1.03 -15.37 3.43
C MET A 165 -1.79 -14.48 4.43
N MET A 166 -2.43 -13.40 3.96
CA MET A 166 -3.30 -12.54 4.77
C MET A 166 -4.72 -13.09 4.88
N SER A 167 -5.16 -13.95 3.94
CA SER A 167 -6.44 -14.64 3.99
C SER A 167 -6.57 -15.48 5.27
N ASN A 168 -7.73 -15.41 5.93
CA ASN A 168 -8.00 -16.06 7.23
C ASN A 168 -7.09 -15.58 8.38
N GLN A 169 -6.52 -14.38 8.29
CA GLN A 169 -5.74 -13.75 9.36
C GLN A 169 -6.33 -12.42 9.84
N GLN A 170 -7.52 -12.05 9.39
CA GLN A 170 -8.18 -10.79 9.79
C GLN A 170 -9.42 -11.12 10.57
N TYR A 171 -9.49 -10.68 11.82
CA TYR A 171 -10.61 -10.95 12.72
C TYR A 171 -11.48 -9.73 12.89
N TRP A 172 -12.76 -9.95 13.15
CA TRP A 172 -13.63 -8.97 13.78
C TRP A 172 -13.15 -8.70 15.22
N ASP A 173 -13.65 -7.62 15.83
CA ASP A 173 -13.25 -7.21 17.18
C ASP A 173 -13.70 -8.15 18.31
N ASP A 174 -14.44 -9.22 17.99
CA ASP A 174 -14.65 -10.36 18.89
C ASP A 174 -13.42 -11.30 18.96
N ASN A 175 -12.41 -11.07 18.11
CA ASN A 175 -11.22 -11.91 17.92
C ASN A 175 -11.54 -13.40 17.71
N ALA A 176 -12.71 -13.70 17.15
CA ALA A 176 -13.18 -15.07 16.91
C ALA A 176 -13.74 -15.23 15.49
N THR A 177 -14.49 -14.24 15.00
CA THR A 177 -15.04 -14.21 13.65
C THR A 177 -13.98 -13.67 12.69
N LEU A 178 -13.80 -14.33 11.55
CA LEU A 178 -12.86 -13.93 10.50
C LEU A 178 -13.58 -13.15 9.41
N PHE A 179 -12.95 -12.09 8.90
CA PHE A 179 -13.34 -11.51 7.61
C PHE A 179 -13.08 -12.51 6.48
N ASP A 180 -14.03 -12.58 5.55
CA ASP A 180 -14.00 -13.46 4.38
C ASP A 180 -14.98 -12.93 3.31
N PRO A 181 -14.50 -12.34 2.20
CA PRO A 181 -13.12 -12.39 1.72
C PRO A 181 -12.17 -11.35 2.32
N VAL A 182 -10.86 -11.62 2.21
CA VAL A 182 -9.78 -10.62 2.38
C VAL A 182 -9.27 -10.22 0.99
N VAL A 183 -9.45 -8.96 0.63
CA VAL A 183 -9.00 -8.38 -0.66
C VAL A 183 -7.79 -7.48 -0.40
N ALA A 184 -6.67 -7.78 -1.05
CA ALA A 184 -5.42 -7.04 -0.87
C ALA A 184 -4.58 -7.18 -2.16
N GLN A 185 -5.05 -6.59 -3.25
CA GLN A 185 -4.45 -6.74 -4.58
C GLN A 185 -3.63 -5.53 -5.01
N ASP A 186 -3.70 -4.44 -4.25
CA ASP A 186 -3.03 -3.20 -4.60
C ASP A 186 -1.49 -3.34 -4.57
N VAL A 187 -0.83 -2.56 -5.43
CA VAL A 187 0.61 -2.56 -5.62
C VAL A 187 1.08 -1.13 -5.80
N GLU A 188 2.04 -0.70 -4.98
CA GLU A 188 2.76 0.56 -5.14
C GLU A 188 4.14 0.27 -5.76
N ASN A 189 4.29 0.61 -7.04
CA ASN A 189 5.47 0.29 -7.83
C ASN A 189 6.13 1.52 -8.49
N SER A 190 5.88 2.72 -7.95
CA SER A 190 6.51 3.95 -8.40
C SER A 190 8.03 3.81 -8.41
N LEU A 191 8.64 4.42 -9.42
CA LEU A 191 10.08 4.62 -9.44
C LEU A 191 10.48 5.52 -8.26
N ILE A 192 11.52 5.15 -7.52
CA ILE A 192 12.18 6.06 -6.59
C ILE A 192 13.16 6.88 -7.43
N PRO A 193 12.88 8.16 -7.71
CA PRO A 193 13.66 8.94 -8.65
C PRO A 193 15.10 9.16 -8.18
N ILE A 194 16.02 9.17 -9.14
CA ILE A 194 17.36 9.74 -8.94
C ILE A 194 17.20 11.27 -8.93
N LEU A 195 17.95 11.95 -8.07
CA LEU A 195 17.99 13.42 -8.06
C LEU A 195 18.41 13.96 -9.45
N PRO A 196 17.69 14.95 -10.01
CA PRO A 196 18.11 15.60 -11.25
C PRO A 196 19.54 16.14 -11.16
N GLN A 197 20.38 15.77 -12.13
CA GLN A 197 21.79 16.18 -12.20
C GLN A 197 22.01 17.22 -13.30
N HIS A 198 23.21 17.83 -13.28
CA HIS A 198 23.65 18.84 -14.25
C HIS A 198 22.64 19.96 -14.49
N ILE A 199 22.00 20.44 -13.41
CA ILE A 199 21.08 21.57 -13.48
C ILE A 199 21.85 22.77 -14.02
N ALA A 200 21.36 23.32 -15.14
CA ALA A 200 21.95 24.45 -15.82
C ALA A 200 20.91 25.56 -15.98
N LEU A 201 21.37 26.80 -15.87
CA LEU A 201 20.57 28.00 -16.09
C LEU A 201 21.19 28.79 -17.25
N THR A 202 20.39 29.06 -18.27
CA THR A 202 20.81 29.84 -19.44
C THR A 202 19.85 31.00 -19.64
N ILE A 203 20.37 32.21 -19.86
CA ILE A 203 19.56 33.40 -20.17
C ILE A 203 19.81 33.80 -21.61
N ILE A 204 18.75 33.92 -22.40
CA ILE A 204 18.79 34.37 -23.79
C ILE A 204 17.80 35.52 -23.93
N GLY A 205 18.33 36.75 -24.08
CA GLY A 205 17.50 37.95 -24.06
C GLY A 205 16.79 38.11 -22.72
N ASN A 206 15.45 38.10 -22.73
CA ASN A 206 14.61 38.22 -21.52
C ASN A 206 13.97 36.89 -21.09
N VAL A 207 14.48 35.75 -21.58
CA VAL A 207 13.99 34.42 -21.23
C VAL A 207 15.08 33.65 -20.50
N LEU A 208 14.71 33.06 -19.38
CA LEU A 208 15.53 32.17 -18.58
C LEU A 208 15.10 30.73 -18.87
N PHE A 209 16.08 29.85 -19.06
CA PHE A 209 15.89 28.42 -19.25
C PHE A 209 16.57 27.69 -18.11
N VAL A 210 15.82 26.81 -17.45
CA VAL A 210 16.33 25.84 -16.48
C VAL A 210 16.29 24.47 -17.16
N SER A 211 17.43 23.80 -17.25
CA SER A 211 17.54 22.46 -17.84
C SER A 211 18.28 21.51 -16.92
N TRP A 212 18.03 20.22 -17.06
CA TRP A 212 18.65 19.16 -16.28
C TRP A 212 18.79 17.88 -17.11
N ASP A 213 19.51 16.90 -16.58
CA ASP A 213 19.57 15.58 -17.19
C ASP A 213 18.24 14.84 -17.04
N GLN A 214 17.77 14.24 -18.14
CA GLN A 214 16.55 13.46 -18.12
C GLN A 214 16.71 12.19 -17.26
N VAL A 215 15.84 12.05 -16.27
CA VAL A 215 15.62 10.83 -15.49
C VAL A 215 14.44 10.07 -16.10
N SER A 216 14.70 8.84 -16.56
CA SER A 216 13.66 8.00 -17.17
C SER A 216 12.58 7.63 -16.16
N GLY A 217 11.31 7.59 -16.59
CA GLY A 217 10.18 7.23 -15.72
C GLY A 217 9.87 8.27 -14.64
N CYS A 218 10.20 9.54 -14.87
CA CYS A 218 9.92 10.64 -13.94
C CYS A 218 9.15 11.79 -14.60
N THR A 219 8.40 12.51 -13.79
CA THR A 219 7.97 13.88 -14.07
C THR A 219 8.73 14.85 -13.17
N TYR A 220 8.76 16.13 -13.52
CA TYR A 220 9.52 17.14 -12.78
C TYR A 220 8.66 18.26 -12.25
N SER A 221 9.13 18.83 -11.15
CA SER A 221 8.65 20.10 -10.61
C SER A 221 9.81 21.07 -10.48
N VAL A 222 9.57 22.32 -10.88
CA VAL A 222 10.51 23.43 -10.74
C VAL A 222 10.01 24.32 -9.63
N TYR A 223 10.90 24.62 -8.69
CA TYR A 223 10.68 25.53 -7.60
C TYR A 223 11.63 26.70 -7.67
N SER A 224 11.23 27.82 -7.08
CA SER A 224 12.09 28.98 -6.94
C SER A 224 12.11 29.55 -5.52
N ALA A 225 13.15 30.32 -5.21
CA ALA A 225 13.25 31.08 -3.97
C ALA A 225 14.12 32.33 -4.16
N VAL A 226 13.93 33.34 -3.31
CA VAL A 226 14.80 34.53 -3.22
C VAL A 226 16.07 34.26 -2.40
N ASP A 227 16.00 33.30 -1.49
CA ASP A 227 17.09 32.81 -0.65
C ASP A 227 17.12 31.27 -0.74
N PRO A 228 18.23 30.66 -1.20
CA PRO A 228 18.31 29.21 -1.38
C PRO A 228 18.36 28.46 -0.04
N LEU A 229 18.58 29.16 1.07
CA LEU A 229 18.58 28.61 2.42
C LEU A 229 17.23 28.75 3.13
N ALA A 230 16.25 29.42 2.51
CA ALA A 230 14.91 29.51 3.06
C ALA A 230 14.13 28.21 2.86
N ASN A 231 13.23 27.91 3.79
CA ASN A 231 12.32 26.76 3.67
C ASN A 231 11.15 27.01 2.71
N ASP A 232 10.97 28.26 2.25
CA ASP A 232 9.77 28.71 1.52
C ASP A 232 9.99 28.70 0.00
N TRP A 233 10.32 27.55 -0.57
CA TRP A 233 10.42 27.36 -2.02
C TRP A 233 9.03 27.40 -2.67
N GLN A 234 8.83 28.28 -3.64
CA GLN A 234 7.58 28.45 -4.38
C GLN A 234 7.55 27.52 -5.60
N LEU A 235 6.41 26.87 -5.85
CA LEU A 235 6.22 26.03 -7.03
C LEU A 235 6.00 26.90 -8.27
N GLU A 236 6.85 26.73 -9.29
CA GLU A 236 6.75 27.45 -10.57
C GLU A 236 6.06 26.59 -11.64
N ALA A 237 6.38 25.29 -11.66
CA ALA A 237 5.79 24.33 -12.58
C ALA A 237 5.86 22.92 -12.00
N SER A 238 4.89 22.07 -12.35
CA SER A 238 4.83 20.66 -11.94
C SER A 238 4.30 19.78 -13.07
N GLY A 239 4.63 18.49 -13.03
CA GLY A 239 4.17 17.52 -14.03
C GLY A 239 4.88 17.66 -15.38
N LEU A 240 6.07 18.27 -15.39
CA LEU A 240 6.86 18.43 -16.60
C LEU A 240 7.40 17.07 -17.04
N THR A 241 7.32 16.77 -18.34
CA THR A 241 7.85 15.54 -18.93
C THR A 241 9.16 15.76 -19.68
N GLU A 242 9.46 17.01 -20.03
CA GLU A 242 10.71 17.42 -20.66
C GLU A 242 11.74 17.81 -19.58
N SER A 243 13.03 17.64 -19.90
CA SER A 243 14.13 17.97 -18.99
C SER A 243 14.56 19.45 -19.06
N ALA A 244 13.61 20.32 -19.37
CA ALA A 244 13.79 21.75 -19.45
C ALA A 244 12.48 22.50 -19.16
N TRP A 245 12.62 23.71 -18.64
CA TRP A 245 11.54 24.66 -18.40
C TRP A 245 12.03 26.08 -18.60
N SER A 246 11.15 27.01 -18.95
CA SER A 246 11.51 28.41 -19.15
C SER A 246 10.45 29.37 -18.65
N GLN A 247 10.91 30.58 -18.33
CA GLN A 247 10.05 31.72 -17.99
C GLN A 247 10.72 33.04 -18.40
N ALA A 248 9.96 34.13 -18.35
CA ALA A 248 10.53 35.47 -18.50
C ALA A 248 11.44 35.80 -17.30
N VAL A 249 12.44 36.65 -17.51
CA VAL A 249 13.20 37.24 -16.40
C VAL A 249 12.33 38.30 -15.74
N GLU A 250 11.96 38.07 -14.48
CA GLU A 250 11.09 38.98 -13.69
C GLU A 250 11.84 39.67 -12.54
N GLU A 251 12.96 39.09 -12.10
CA GLU A 251 13.71 39.52 -10.92
C GLU A 251 15.22 39.49 -11.20
N ASP A 252 15.97 40.39 -10.55
CA ASP A 252 17.44 40.47 -10.67
C ASP A 252 18.15 39.25 -10.04
N LYS A 253 17.47 38.54 -9.14
CA LYS A 253 18.03 37.41 -8.40
C LYS A 253 16.94 36.42 -8.01
N LYS A 254 17.04 35.20 -8.52
CA LYS A 254 16.15 34.08 -8.19
C LYS A 254 16.94 32.78 -8.21
N PHE A 255 16.65 31.88 -7.28
CA PHE A 255 17.26 30.55 -7.20
C PHE A 255 16.25 29.52 -7.68
N PHE A 256 16.75 28.41 -8.24
CA PHE A 256 15.92 27.34 -8.77
C PHE A 256 16.33 25.99 -8.19
N ARG A 257 15.33 25.15 -7.95
CA ARG A 257 15.47 23.75 -7.56
C ARG A 257 14.57 22.93 -8.46
N VAL A 258 15.07 21.79 -8.92
CA VAL A 258 14.28 20.82 -9.69
C VAL A 258 14.17 19.56 -8.86
N THR A 259 12.95 19.03 -8.72
CA THR A 259 12.71 17.72 -8.15
C THR A 259 12.16 16.79 -9.22
N ALA A 260 12.44 15.49 -9.08
CA ALA A 260 11.84 14.45 -9.88
C ALA A 260 10.85 13.67 -9.02
N THR A 261 9.76 13.23 -9.63
CA THR A 261 8.77 12.31 -9.05
C THR A 261 8.65 11.13 -9.99
N GLY A 262 8.92 9.93 -9.49
CA GLY A 262 8.82 8.73 -10.30
C GLY A 262 7.36 8.39 -10.61
N THR A 263 7.13 7.90 -11.82
CA THR A 263 5.81 7.43 -12.24
C THR A 263 5.61 5.98 -11.80
N GLN A 264 4.36 5.60 -11.53
CA GLN A 264 3.95 4.20 -11.37
C GLN A 264 4.27 3.36 -12.61
#